data_AF-R1BYK4-F1
#
_entry.id   AF-R1BYK4-F1
#
_cell.length_a   1.000
_cell.length_b   1.000
_cell.length_c   1.000
_cell.angle_alpha   90.00
_cell.angle_beta   90.00
_cell.angle_gamma   90.00
#
_symmetry.space_group_name_H-M   'P 1'
#
loop_
_entity.id
_entity.type
_entity.pdbx_description
1 polymer ?
#
loop_
_entity_poly.entity_id
_entity_poly.type
_entity_poly.pdbx_seq_one_letter_code
_entity_poly.pdbx_strand_id
1 'polypeptide(L)'
;MPKEIKLQHSLGQHLLKNPLVTAAMIEKASIKSTDVVLEIGPGTGNLTLKLLEAAKKALASAHRLAHTNRTRALRPAPPPHTARHMRRSREWVVAVEHDGRMVVELQKRLHGTAEGRRLQLIHADVMKVLEETGFAEERTAKLDQDDFLRLLAAFNAVGIHFAGC
;
A
#
# COMPACT_ATOMS: atom_id res chain seq x y z
N MET A 1 -14.99 12.90 -20.74
CA MET A 1 -15.48 11.76 -19.92
C MET A 1 -14.32 10.81 -19.72
N PRO A 2 -14.00 10.31 -18.51
CA PRO A 2 -12.98 9.27 -18.38
C PRO A 2 -13.45 8.05 -19.18
N LYS A 3 -12.62 7.57 -20.10
CA LYS A 3 -12.93 6.36 -20.88
C LYS A 3 -12.96 5.18 -19.93
N GLU A 4 -14.06 4.43 -19.96
CA GLU A 4 -14.19 3.18 -19.21
C GLU A 4 -13.06 2.22 -19.62
N ILE A 5 -12.34 1.67 -18.63
CA ILE A 5 -11.24 0.75 -18.90
C ILE A 5 -11.80 -0.57 -19.42
N LYS A 6 -11.31 -0.99 -20.59
CA LYS A 6 -11.64 -2.29 -21.18
C LYS A 6 -10.85 -3.39 -20.49
N LEU A 7 -11.56 -4.27 -19.78
CA LEU A 7 -11.00 -5.45 -19.12
C LEU A 7 -10.53 -6.49 -20.15
N GLN A 8 -9.39 -7.12 -19.86
CA GLN A 8 -8.85 -8.23 -20.64
C GLN A 8 -9.22 -9.56 -19.97
N HIS A 9 -10.45 -10.03 -20.23
CA HIS A 9 -10.94 -11.30 -19.66
C HIS A 9 -10.10 -12.51 -20.05
N SER A 10 -9.46 -12.48 -21.23
CA SER A 10 -8.54 -13.53 -21.68
C SER A 10 -7.29 -13.65 -20.80
N LEU A 11 -6.93 -12.60 -20.06
CA LEU A 11 -5.84 -12.60 -19.07
C LEU A 11 -6.36 -12.79 -17.64
N GLY A 12 -7.62 -13.20 -17.48
CA GLY A 12 -8.23 -13.42 -16.17
C GLY A 12 -8.63 -12.15 -15.42
N GLN A 13 -8.60 -10.97 -16.05
CA GLN A 13 -8.97 -9.71 -15.39
C GLN A 13 -10.46 -9.67 -15.00
N HIS A 14 -10.74 -9.81 -13.70
CA HIS A 14 -12.07 -9.65 -13.10
C HIS A 14 -11.98 -8.66 -11.95
N LEU A 15 -12.73 -7.55 -12.04
CA LEU A 15 -12.71 -6.54 -10.98
C LEU A 15 -13.56 -6.98 -9.79
N LEU A 16 -12.96 -6.94 -8.60
CA LEU A 16 -13.67 -7.06 -7.34
C LEU A 16 -14.53 -5.81 -7.11
N LYS A 17 -15.85 -5.92 -7.33
CA LYS A 17 -16.81 -4.81 -7.22
C LYS A 17 -17.78 -4.92 -6.03
N ASN A 18 -17.94 -6.11 -5.44
CA ASN A 18 -18.93 -6.33 -4.40
C ASN A 18 -18.49 -5.67 -3.07
N PRO A 19 -19.23 -4.67 -2.55
CA PRO A 19 -18.86 -3.96 -1.33
C PRO A 19 -18.94 -4.82 -0.06
N LEU A 20 -19.80 -5.84 -0.03
CA LEU A 20 -19.93 -6.76 1.10
C LEU A 20 -18.75 -7.73 1.16
N VAL A 21 -18.32 -8.26 0.02
CA VAL A 21 -17.14 -9.14 -0.07
C VAL A 21 -15.89 -8.38 0.36
N THR A 22 -15.69 -7.18 -0.17
CA THR A 22 -14.54 -6.34 0.21
C THR A 22 -14.57 -5.96 1.70
N ALA A 23 -15.74 -5.68 2.28
CA ALA A 23 -15.85 -5.41 3.72
C ALA A 23 -15.48 -6.64 4.55
N ALA A 24 -15.99 -7.82 4.19
CA ALA A 24 -15.68 -9.07 4.88
C ALA A 24 -14.19 -9.45 4.77
N MET A 25 -13.53 -9.13 3.65
CA MET A 25 -12.08 -9.32 3.49
C MET A 25 -11.29 -8.47 4.50
N ILE A 26 -11.65 -7.19 4.63
CA ILE A 26 -10.99 -6.27 5.57
C ILE A 26 -11.21 -6.69 7.02
N GLU A 27 -12.44 -7.05 7.37
CA GLU A 27 -12.77 -7.54 8.71
C GLU A 27 -11.96 -8.79 9.07
N LYS A 28 -11.93 -9.79 8.17
CA LYS A 28 -11.15 -11.02 8.38
C LYS A 28 -9.65 -10.77 8.42
N ALA A 29 -9.14 -9.83 7.63
CA ALA A 29 -7.72 -9.50 7.61
C ALA A 29 -7.24 -8.85 8.92
N SER A 30 -8.15 -8.30 9.75
CA SER A 30 -7.82 -7.74 11.07
C SER A 30 -6.64 -6.74 11.02
N ILE A 31 -6.62 -5.91 9.97
CA ILE A 31 -5.53 -4.99 9.68
C ILE A 31 -5.39 -3.97 10.80
N LYS A 32 -4.18 -3.82 11.33
CA LYS A 32 -3.83 -2.84 12.36
C LYS A 32 -3.18 -1.63 11.72
N SER A 33 -3.25 -0.49 12.40
CA SER A 33 -2.63 0.76 11.95
C SER A 33 -1.08 0.73 11.88
N THR A 34 -0.47 -0.31 12.42
CA THR A 34 0.98 -0.59 12.38
C THR A 34 1.39 -1.46 11.21
N ASP A 35 0.43 -2.11 10.54
CA ASP A 35 0.72 -3.07 9.49
C ASP A 35 1.11 -2.35 8.20
N VAL A 36 2.01 -2.99 7.45
CA VAL A 36 2.27 -2.68 6.05
C VAL A 36 1.61 -3.77 5.22
N VAL A 37 0.73 -3.39 4.31
CA VAL A 37 -0.04 -4.32 3.48
C VAL A 37 0.56 -4.37 2.08
N LEU A 38 0.88 -5.57 1.61
CA LEU A 38 1.19 -5.83 0.21
C LEU A 38 -0.06 -6.31 -0.51
N GLU A 39 -0.44 -5.63 -1.59
CA GLU A 39 -1.54 -6.01 -2.48
C GLU A 39 -0.98 -6.32 -3.88
N ILE A 40 -1.19 -7.54 -4.38
CA ILE A 40 -0.82 -7.92 -5.75
C ILE A 40 -2.09 -7.88 -6.60
N GLY A 41 -2.04 -7.17 -7.73
CA GLY A 41 -3.19 -6.99 -8.62
C GLY A 41 -4.29 -6.10 -8.04
N PRO A 42 -3.99 -4.84 -7.65
CA PRO A 42 -4.99 -3.91 -7.10
C PRO A 42 -6.10 -3.54 -8.11
N GLY A 43 -5.86 -3.73 -9.41
CA GLY A 43 -6.79 -3.35 -10.46
C GLY A 43 -7.15 -1.85 -10.38
N THR A 44 -8.45 -1.54 -10.33
CA THR A 44 -8.92 -0.15 -10.21
C THR A 44 -9.00 0.35 -8.75
N GLY A 45 -8.61 -0.46 -7.76
CA GLY A 45 -8.41 -0.03 -6.38
C GLY A 45 -9.60 -0.12 -5.42
N ASN A 46 -10.60 -0.95 -5.72
CA ASN A 46 -11.75 -1.11 -4.81
C ASN A 46 -11.36 -1.71 -3.45
N LEU A 47 -10.43 -2.67 -3.43
CA LEU A 47 -9.88 -3.21 -2.18
C LEU A 47 -8.81 -2.28 -1.62
N THR A 48 -7.91 -1.77 -2.47
CA THR A 48 -6.87 -0.78 -2.10
C THR A 48 -7.42 0.37 -1.27
N LEU A 49 -8.55 0.97 -1.66
CA LEU A 49 -9.18 2.05 -0.88
C LEU A 49 -9.57 1.60 0.53
N LYS A 50 -10.16 0.41 0.67
CA LYS A 50 -10.54 -0.11 1.99
C LYS A 50 -9.33 -0.51 2.83
N LEU A 51 -8.27 -1.02 2.21
CA LEU A 51 -7.00 -1.30 2.88
C LEU A 51 -6.39 0.00 3.43
N LEU A 52 -6.37 1.06 2.61
CA LEU A 52 -5.91 2.38 3.01
C LEU A 52 -6.76 2.96 4.16
N GLU A 53 -8.08 2.75 4.14
CA GLU A 53 -8.97 3.14 5.23
C GLU A 53 -8.70 2.35 6.52
N ALA A 54 -8.59 1.02 6.44
CA ALA A 54 -8.35 0.15 7.59
C ALA A 54 -6.98 0.41 8.24
N ALA A 55 -5.95 0.66 7.44
CA ALA A 55 -4.62 1.00 7.91
C ALA A 55 -4.51 2.43 8.47
N LYS A 56 -5.61 3.22 8.55
CA LYS A 56 -5.56 4.61 9.07
C LYS A 56 -4.97 4.63 10.49
N LYS A 57 -3.84 5.34 10.63
CA LYS A 57 -3.36 5.82 11.92
C LYS A 57 -4.49 6.61 12.58
N ALA A 58 -4.77 6.33 13.85
CA ALA A 58 -5.51 7.21 14.74
C ALA A 58 -4.73 8.53 14.94
N LEU A 59 -4.65 9.35 13.88
CA LEU A 59 -4.20 10.75 13.90
C LEU A 59 -5.41 11.69 14.08
N ALA A 60 -6.48 11.18 14.70
CA ALA A 60 -7.66 11.95 15.09
C ALA A 60 -7.69 12.30 16.58
N SER A 61 -6.61 12.04 17.34
CA SER A 61 -6.52 12.39 18.78
C SER A 61 -5.91 13.77 19.06
N ALA A 62 -5.66 14.61 18.05
CA ALA A 62 -5.02 15.93 18.25
C ALA A 62 -5.77 17.11 17.62
N HIS A 63 -7.02 16.93 17.16
CA HIS A 63 -7.75 18.04 16.53
C HIS A 63 -9.26 18.03 16.85
N ARG A 64 -9.63 17.88 18.13
CA ARG A 64 -10.92 18.36 18.65
C ARG A 64 -10.90 18.44 20.18
N LEU A 65 -10.48 19.58 20.70
CA LEU A 65 -11.03 20.28 21.88
C LEU A 65 -10.12 21.47 22.19
N ALA A 66 -10.32 22.57 21.48
CA ALA A 66 -9.85 23.88 21.92
C ALA A 66 -11.06 24.80 22.03
N HIS A 67 -11.92 24.51 23.00
CA HIS A 67 -12.81 25.47 23.63
C HIS A 67 -12.70 25.23 25.15
N THR A 68 -11.75 25.92 25.78
CA THR A 68 -11.82 26.31 27.19
C THR A 68 -10.77 27.38 27.46
N ASN A 69 -11.25 28.58 27.81
CA ASN A 69 -10.46 29.64 28.42
C ASN A 69 -9.78 29.12 29.69
N ARG A 70 -8.45 29.19 29.77
CA ARG A 70 -7.72 29.60 30.98
C ARG A 70 -6.22 29.78 30.72
N THR A 71 -5.78 31.00 30.98
CA THR A 71 -4.40 31.48 31.13
C THR A 71 -3.51 30.54 31.95
N ARG A 72 -2.45 30.00 31.35
CA ARG A 72 -1.24 29.56 32.09
C ARG A 72 -0.01 29.45 31.18
N ALA A 73 0.95 30.34 31.43
CA ALA A 73 2.38 30.32 31.13
C ALA A 73 2.87 29.56 29.87
N LEU A 74 3.30 30.33 28.87
CA LEU A 74 4.06 29.90 27.71
C LEU A 74 5.36 29.21 28.16
N ARG A 75 5.51 27.91 27.92
CA ARG A 75 6.83 27.33 27.69
C ARG A 75 7.26 27.75 26.27
N PRO A 76 8.52 28.16 26.04
CA PRO A 76 8.98 28.45 24.68
C PRO A 76 8.86 27.18 23.84
N ALA A 77 8.30 27.32 22.64
CA ALA A 77 8.26 26.24 21.66
C ALA A 77 9.69 25.76 21.39
N PRO A 78 9.95 24.44 21.31
CA PRO A 78 11.27 23.94 20.98
C PRO A 78 11.71 24.48 19.61
N PRO A 79 13.02 24.74 19.43
CA PRO A 79 13.53 25.35 18.21
C PRO A 79 13.18 24.53 16.96
N PRO A 80 12.96 25.17 15.79
CA PRO A 80 12.45 24.50 14.58
C PRO A 80 13.36 23.38 14.05
N HIS A 81 14.60 23.27 14.54
CA HIS A 81 15.57 22.28 14.13
C HIS A 81 15.40 20.91 14.82
N THR A 82 14.73 20.82 15.98
CA THR A 82 14.53 19.54 16.69
C THR A 82 13.27 18.78 16.25
N ALA A 83 12.37 19.43 15.50
CA ALA A 83 11.18 18.80 14.92
C ALA A 83 11.44 18.16 13.53
N ARG A 84 12.71 18.07 13.11
CA ARG A 84 13.11 17.41 11.86
C ARG A 84 13.53 15.96 12.08
N HIS A 85 12.89 15.26 13.01
CA HIS A 85 12.78 13.81 12.86
C HIS A 85 11.74 13.58 11.76
N MET A 86 12.27 13.53 10.54
CA MET A 86 11.71 12.91 9.35
C MET A 86 10.35 12.27 9.66
N ARG A 87 9.25 12.98 9.40
CA ARG A 87 7.97 12.32 9.15
C ARG A 87 8.24 11.49 7.90
N ARG A 88 8.79 10.28 8.06
CA ARG A 88 8.77 9.30 6.98
C ARG A 88 7.30 9.21 6.60
N SER A 89 6.98 9.62 5.38
CA SER A 89 5.82 9.11 4.68
C SER A 89 5.99 7.61 4.75
N ARG A 90 5.45 6.97 5.78
CA ARG A 90 5.39 5.51 5.81
C ARG A 90 4.21 5.19 4.95
N GLU A 91 4.49 4.70 3.75
CA GLU A 91 3.50 4.04 2.93
C GLU A 91 2.93 2.87 3.74
N TRP A 92 1.62 2.69 3.68
CA TRP A 92 0.93 1.67 4.46
C TRP A 92 0.41 0.55 3.58
N VAL A 93 0.13 0.87 2.32
CA VAL A 93 -0.23 -0.10 1.30
C VAL A 93 0.81 0.02 0.20
N VAL A 94 1.46 -1.10 -0.10
CA VAL A 94 2.27 -1.28 -1.29
C VAL A 94 1.44 -2.12 -2.25
N ALA A 95 1.07 -1.57 -3.38
CA ALA A 95 0.33 -2.27 -4.41
C ALA A 95 1.24 -2.54 -5.61
N VAL A 96 1.24 -3.77 -6.10
CA VAL A 96 2.00 -4.17 -7.29
C VAL A 96 1.02 -4.56 -8.39
N GLU A 97 1.09 -3.88 -9.52
CA GLU A 97 0.21 -4.10 -10.67
C GLU A 97 1.04 -4.30 -11.92
N HIS A 98 0.69 -5.33 -12.70
CA HIS A 98 1.37 -5.66 -13.94
C HIS A 98 0.81 -4.84 -15.12
N ASP A 99 -0.49 -4.58 -15.15
CA ASP A 99 -1.10 -3.84 -16.26
C ASP A 99 -0.93 -2.33 -16.08
N GLY A 100 -0.03 -1.73 -16.86
CA GLY A 100 0.22 -0.29 -16.86
C GLY A 100 -1.04 0.58 -17.07
N ARG A 101 -2.09 0.07 -17.72
CA ARG A 101 -3.37 0.79 -17.87
C ARG A 101 -4.10 0.90 -16.54
N MET A 102 -4.10 -0.17 -15.74
CA MET A 102 -4.68 -0.20 -14.40
C MET A 102 -3.87 0.68 -13.45
N VAL A 103 -2.54 0.66 -13.56
CA VAL A 103 -1.65 1.57 -12.81
C VAL A 103 -2.06 3.02 -13.01
N VAL A 104 -2.20 3.45 -14.27
CA VAL A 104 -2.58 4.83 -14.60
C VAL A 104 -3.98 5.17 -14.07
N GLU A 105 -4.93 4.24 -14.12
CA GLU A 105 -6.28 4.45 -13.58
C GLU A 105 -6.29 4.61 -12.07
N LEU A 106 -5.61 3.71 -11.35
CA LEU A 106 -5.52 3.77 -9.91
C LEU A 106 -4.79 5.04 -9.45
N GLN A 107 -3.71 5.44 -10.14
CA GLN A 107 -3.03 6.70 -9.89
C GLN A 107 -3.96 7.90 -10.08
N LYS A 108 -4.73 7.95 -11.16
CA LYS A 108 -5.71 9.02 -11.40
C LYS A 108 -6.79 9.05 -10.32
N ARG A 109 -7.31 7.88 -9.93
CA ARG A 109 -8.35 7.73 -8.91
C ARG A 109 -7.90 8.26 -7.55
N LEU A 110 -6.61 8.11 -7.21
CA LEU A 110 -6.03 8.53 -5.94
C LEU A 110 -5.24 9.84 -6.03
N HIS A 111 -5.18 10.47 -7.20
CA HIS A 111 -4.42 11.69 -7.39
C HIS A 111 -4.97 12.81 -6.51
N GLY A 112 -4.11 13.44 -5.71
CA GLY A 112 -4.49 14.55 -4.84
C GLY A 112 -5.26 14.17 -3.57
N THR A 113 -5.55 12.88 -3.33
CA THR A 113 -6.26 12.44 -2.11
C THR A 113 -5.30 12.22 -0.94
N ALA A 114 -5.84 12.22 0.29
CA ALA A 114 -5.04 11.91 1.48
C ALA A 114 -4.60 10.44 1.51
N GLU A 115 -5.45 9.56 0.99
CA GLU A 115 -5.23 8.13 0.81
C GLU A 115 -4.10 7.86 -0.20
N GLY A 116 -4.03 8.60 -1.30
CA GLY A 116 -2.98 8.44 -2.32
C GLY A 116 -1.57 8.68 -1.79
N ARG A 117 -1.40 9.55 -0.78
CA ARG A 117 -0.10 9.79 -0.11
C ARG A 117 0.42 8.61 0.71
N ARG A 118 -0.41 7.59 0.87
CA ARG A 118 -0.18 6.42 1.75
C ARG A 118 -0.05 5.13 0.94
N LEU A 119 -0.20 5.23 -0.38
CA LEU A 119 -0.06 4.14 -1.33
C LEU A 119 1.28 4.27 -2.05
N GLN A 120 2.08 3.22 -2.00
CA GLN A 120 3.13 3.00 -2.97
C GLN A 120 2.57 2.12 -4.08
N LEU A 121 2.55 2.59 -5.32
CA LEU A 121 2.14 1.79 -6.47
C LEU A 121 3.37 1.44 -7.31
N ILE A 122 3.64 0.15 -7.45
CA ILE A 122 4.76 -0.40 -8.21
C ILE A 122 4.19 -1.06 -9.47
N HIS A 123 4.72 -0.66 -10.63
CA HIS A 123 4.39 -1.30 -11.91
C HIS A 123 5.40 -2.41 -12.17
N ALA A 124 5.03 -3.65 -11.83
CA ALA A 124 5.89 -4.81 -11.95
C ALA A 124 5.08 -6.11 -12.10
N ASP A 125 5.72 -7.14 -12.64
CA ASP A 125 5.17 -8.48 -12.78
C ASP A 125 5.80 -9.42 -11.75
N VAL A 126 5.05 -9.75 -10.69
CA VAL A 126 5.54 -10.67 -9.66
C VAL A 126 5.70 -12.09 -10.20
N MET A 127 4.80 -12.53 -11.08
CA MET A 127 4.86 -13.88 -11.62
C MET A 127 6.10 -14.06 -12.49
N LYS A 128 6.40 -13.06 -13.33
CA LYS A 128 7.63 -13.06 -14.12
C LYS A 128 8.89 -13.16 -13.26
N VAL A 129 8.95 -12.46 -12.12
CA VAL A 129 10.10 -12.58 -11.19
C VAL A 129 10.23 -14.01 -10.67
N LEU A 130 9.11 -14.63 -10.28
CA LEU A 130 9.10 -16.01 -9.77
C LEU A 130 9.47 -17.01 -10.87
N GLU A 131 9.04 -16.80 -12.11
CA GLU A 131 9.37 -17.64 -13.27
C GLU A 131 10.86 -17.54 -13.62
N GLU A 132 11.40 -16.33 -13.74
CA GLU A 132 12.81 -16.09 -14.09
C GLU A 132 13.79 -16.57 -13.00
N THR A 133 13.33 -16.60 -11.75
CA THR A 133 14.10 -17.16 -10.63
C THR A 133 13.96 -18.67 -10.50
N GLY A 134 12.99 -19.28 -11.19
CA GLY A 134 12.71 -20.72 -11.14
C GLY A 134 11.90 -21.15 -9.91
N PHE A 135 11.26 -20.22 -9.21
CA PHE A 135 10.55 -20.48 -7.95
C PHE A 135 9.01 -20.36 -8.06
N ALA A 136 8.45 -20.14 -9.24
CA ALA A 136 6.99 -20.01 -9.45
C ALA A 136 6.19 -21.21 -8.95
N GLU A 137 6.71 -22.42 -9.13
CA GLU A 137 6.05 -23.68 -8.74
C GLU A 137 6.67 -24.31 -7.47
N GLU A 138 7.67 -23.66 -6.87
CA GLU A 138 8.37 -24.21 -5.72
C GLU A 138 7.71 -23.82 -4.40
N ARG A 139 7.62 -24.79 -3.49
CA ARG A 139 7.16 -24.50 -2.13
C ARG A 139 8.28 -23.82 -1.36
N THR A 140 7.97 -22.73 -0.67
CA THR A 140 8.91 -21.99 0.21
C THR A 140 9.71 -22.88 1.16
N ALA A 141 9.13 -23.99 1.64
CA ALA A 141 9.83 -24.95 2.50
C ALA A 141 11.02 -25.68 1.85
N LYS A 142 11.19 -25.60 0.53
CA LYS A 142 12.31 -26.20 -0.21
C LYS A 142 13.45 -25.22 -0.50
N LEU A 143 13.22 -23.93 -0.30
CA LEU A 143 14.20 -22.89 -0.63
C LEU A 143 15.21 -22.76 0.52
N ASP A 144 16.48 -22.67 0.17
CA ASP A 144 17.53 -22.38 1.14
C ASP A 144 17.83 -20.87 1.23
N GLN A 145 18.83 -20.49 2.03
CA GLN A 145 19.19 -19.09 2.22
C GLN A 145 19.65 -18.41 0.92
N ASP A 146 20.39 -19.12 0.06
CA ASP A 146 20.90 -18.55 -1.20
C ASP A 146 19.77 -18.35 -2.21
N ASP A 147 18.80 -19.27 -2.24
CA ASP A 147 17.57 -19.11 -3.01
C ASP A 147 16.79 -17.86 -2.57
N PHE A 148 16.64 -17.65 -1.26
CA PHE A 148 16.00 -16.44 -0.74
C PHE A 148 16.78 -15.17 -1.11
N LEU A 149 18.10 -15.19 -1.04
CA LEU A 149 18.93 -14.04 -1.43
C LEU A 149 18.81 -13.73 -2.93
N ARG A 150 18.78 -14.76 -3.78
CA ARG A 150 18.54 -14.61 -5.22
C ARG A 150 17.16 -14.02 -5.49
N LEU A 151 16.13 -14.51 -4.80
CA LEU A 151 14.78 -14.03 -4.95
C LEU A 151 14.65 -12.56 -4.49
N LEU A 152 15.23 -12.21 -3.35
CA LEU A 152 15.28 -10.82 -2.85
C LEU A 152 16.01 -9.89 -3.83
N ALA A 153 17.13 -10.34 -4.41
CA ALA A 153 17.85 -9.57 -5.42
C ALA A 153 17.01 -9.35 -6.68
N ALA A 154 16.28 -10.37 -7.14
CA ALA A 154 15.39 -10.28 -8.30
C ALA A 154 14.22 -9.32 -8.05
N PHE A 155 13.58 -9.39 -6.88
CA PHE A 155 12.54 -8.43 -6.50
C PHE A 155 13.06 -6.99 -6.41
N ASN A 156 14.24 -6.80 -5.82
CA ASN A 156 14.88 -5.48 -5.77
C ASN A 156 15.14 -4.92 -7.17
N ALA A 157 15.52 -5.76 -8.13
CA ALA A 157 15.79 -5.34 -9.51
C ALA A 157 14.53 -4.80 -10.23
N VAL A 158 13.34 -5.23 -9.82
CA VAL A 158 12.05 -4.73 -10.35
C VAL A 158 11.41 -3.66 -9.46
N GLY A 159 12.14 -3.15 -8.46
CA GLY A 159 11.68 -2.09 -7.56
C GLY A 159 10.76 -2.55 -6.42
N ILE A 160 10.65 -3.86 -6.19
CA ILE A 160 9.93 -4.43 -5.05
C ILE A 160 10.95 -4.65 -3.93
N HIS A 161 10.90 -3.78 -2.92
CA HIS A 161 11.85 -3.79 -1.80
C HIS A 161 11.19 -4.29 -0.52
N PHE A 162 11.80 -5.29 0.10
CA PHE A 162 11.41 -5.79 1.42
C PHE A 162 12.37 -5.22 2.47
N ALA A 163 12.03 -4.06 3.04
CA ALA A 163 12.85 -3.41 4.05
C ALA A 163 11.98 -2.82 5.18
N GLY A 164 12.29 -3.18 6.43
CA GLY A 164 11.77 -2.53 7.63
C GLY A 164 10.30 -2.87 7.97
N CYS A 165 10.12 -3.82 8.87
CA CYS A 165 9.09 -3.77 9.91
C CYS A 165 9.65 -3.09 11.17
#